data_AF-A0A1V9YLG7-F1
#
_entry.id   AF-A0A1V9YLG7-F1
#
_cell.length_a   1.000
_cell.length_b   1.000
_cell.length_c   1.000
_cell.angle_alpha   90.00
_cell.angle_beta   90.00
_cell.angle_gamma   90.00
#
_symmetry.space_group_name_H-M   'P 1'
#
loop_
_entity.id
_entity.type
_entity.pdbx_description
1 polymer ?
#
loop_
_entity_poly.entity_id
_entity_poly.type
_entity_poly.pdbx_seq_one_letter_code
_entity_poly.pdbx_strand_id
1 'polypeptide(L)'
;MAQSDFIAIPPKSRICEVPPFLLNNSSLLSNGGNIMCGNDVPSESATIGLYSGFGSSFVCYALFIEFISASKLQLLFAMLALDMTYGVKSNDLQGICDLDVCAGATCAANLNFTLNFIQRYRNIIYSITAQVKAAYDVTRAINITSIQYYSTVSEPSLASLYQINLLEPTDSFWTFYGWCLLFDWTTGVREVVDFQGDTASIVTMTFHDSLITFTADSTEIPISFASIFLGFSFYITWILVFVAGLIAIYTIILKGSIEGANLFELNRIVGHTWAGRTILTVRSITAIWMLNTAPVYLTLNNQATYITSQQLPAYQTILAASEGTWLVYVLNDLFSFVTQQYTAHYAYKSSLSTWLIIAIWSLLSPLETIAKLERECQYVDMDFGLICTSGVIEIGNFAGTIEDALVAVICILLSYLVERIVFPKRPPLDIRTHLLNSHSLHMLDFTNWRLNGVYYIDKASAIMAGLISWTYYGQLFILDIKSWRLLVLPANKLSTSSLHIYSLDRFQKAIRLDHL
;
A
#
# COMPACT_ATOMS: atom_id res chain seq x y z
N MET A 1 12.26 23.11 15.74
CA MET A 1 13.60 23.71 15.96
C MET A 1 14.70 22.87 15.29
N ALA A 2 14.84 21.57 15.55
CA ALA A 2 15.86 20.75 14.85
C ALA A 2 15.69 20.71 13.32
N GLN A 3 14.45 20.59 12.82
CA GLN A 3 14.17 20.60 11.38
C GLN A 3 14.56 21.94 10.71
N SER A 4 14.23 23.06 11.34
CA SER A 4 14.60 24.39 10.82
C SER A 4 16.10 24.61 10.82
N ASP A 5 16.80 24.14 11.87
CA ASP A 5 18.25 24.25 11.99
C ASP A 5 18.96 23.36 10.94
N PHE A 6 18.43 22.17 10.66
CA PHE A 6 18.95 21.28 9.61
C PHE A 6 18.77 21.91 8.23
N ILE A 7 17.62 22.53 7.96
CA ILE A 7 17.35 23.19 6.68
C ILE A 7 18.19 24.46 6.49
N ALA A 8 18.63 25.08 7.57
CA ALA A 8 19.55 26.22 7.53
C ALA A 8 20.99 25.83 7.15
N ILE A 9 21.35 24.54 7.15
CA ILE A 9 22.67 24.09 6.68
C ILE A 9 22.79 24.42 5.17
N PRO A 10 23.78 25.23 4.77
CA PRO A 10 23.97 25.56 3.37
C PRO A 10 24.44 24.32 2.59
N PRO A 11 23.72 23.89 1.54
CA PRO A 11 24.24 22.83 0.67
C PRO A 11 25.43 23.36 -0.14
N LYS A 12 26.28 22.45 -0.64
CA LYS A 12 27.43 22.82 -1.47
C LYS A 12 27.26 22.20 -2.84
N SER A 13 26.95 23.03 -3.83
CA SER A 13 26.63 22.59 -5.20
C SER A 13 27.84 22.06 -5.96
N ARG A 14 29.06 22.43 -5.55
CA ARG A 14 30.29 21.98 -6.19
C ARG A 14 31.44 21.94 -5.19
N ILE A 15 32.11 20.79 -5.15
CA ILE A 15 33.36 20.53 -4.45
C ILE A 15 34.31 19.98 -5.50
N CYS A 16 35.52 20.53 -5.58
CA CYS A 16 36.58 20.08 -6.47
C CYS A 16 37.80 19.73 -5.61
N GLU A 17 37.70 18.60 -4.92
CA GLU A 17 38.74 18.14 -4.00
C GLU A 17 40.02 17.75 -4.72
N VAL A 18 41.17 18.08 -4.13
CA VAL A 18 42.49 17.69 -4.60
C VAL A 18 43.33 17.23 -3.41
N PRO A 19 43.90 16.01 -3.45
CA PRO A 19 44.80 15.51 -2.42
C PRO A 19 46.02 16.45 -2.21
N PRO A 20 46.50 16.61 -0.96
CA PRO A 20 47.62 17.51 -0.64
C PRO A 20 48.87 17.30 -1.52
N PHE A 21 49.19 16.06 -1.89
CA PHE A 21 50.33 15.72 -2.74
C PHE A 21 50.26 16.37 -4.12
N LEU A 22 49.08 16.34 -4.75
CA LEU A 22 48.83 16.92 -6.06
C LEU A 22 48.70 18.44 -5.98
N LEU A 23 48.09 18.94 -4.91
CA LEU A 23 47.81 20.37 -4.75
C LEU A 23 49.05 21.20 -4.39
N ASN A 24 49.92 20.67 -3.52
CA ASN A 24 51.08 21.42 -3.00
C ASN A 24 52.26 21.48 -3.98
N ASN A 25 52.23 20.72 -5.09
CA ASN A 25 53.32 20.65 -6.05
C ASN A 25 52.88 21.06 -7.45
N SER A 26 53.18 22.30 -7.82
CA SER A 26 52.87 22.87 -9.15
C SER A 26 53.67 22.27 -10.31
N SER A 27 54.67 21.42 -10.04
CA SER A 27 55.40 20.70 -11.10
C SER A 27 54.72 19.41 -11.53
N LEU A 28 53.64 19.00 -10.87
CA LEU A 28 52.85 17.83 -11.22
C LEU A 28 51.78 18.20 -12.24
N LEU A 29 51.70 17.41 -13.30
CA LEU A 29 50.70 17.54 -14.35
C LEU A 29 49.81 16.30 -14.38
N SER A 30 48.52 16.45 -14.06
CA SER A 30 47.54 15.37 -14.20
C SER A 30 47.27 15.10 -15.67
N ASN A 31 47.19 13.83 -16.06
CA ASN A 31 46.97 13.41 -17.44
C ASN A 31 46.05 12.18 -17.58
N GLY A 32 45.29 11.83 -16.53
CA GLY A 32 44.22 10.82 -16.60
C GLY A 32 43.60 10.52 -15.24
N GLY A 33 42.31 10.14 -15.21
CA GLY A 33 41.60 9.70 -14.00
C GLY A 33 40.89 8.36 -14.15
N ASN A 34 40.65 7.93 -15.39
CA ASN A 34 39.96 6.69 -15.71
C ASN A 34 40.96 5.53 -15.86
N ILE A 35 40.88 4.55 -14.94
CA ILE A 35 41.75 3.37 -14.96
C ILE A 35 41.69 2.57 -16.26
N MET A 36 40.55 2.61 -16.96
CA MET A 36 40.33 1.89 -18.23
C MET A 36 40.95 2.60 -19.43
N CYS A 37 41.27 3.89 -19.31
CA CYS A 37 41.79 4.70 -20.41
C CYS A 37 43.27 5.06 -20.26
N GLY A 38 43.80 5.04 -19.03
CA GLY A 38 45.20 5.37 -18.76
C GLY A 38 45.46 6.87 -18.78
N ASN A 39 46.58 7.28 -19.37
CA ASN A 39 47.03 8.68 -19.48
C ASN A 39 46.68 9.28 -20.86
N ASP A 40 45.42 9.13 -21.27
CA ASP A 40 44.94 9.42 -22.63
C ASP A 40 44.49 10.88 -22.86
N VAL A 41 44.52 11.71 -21.82
CA VAL A 41 44.14 13.13 -21.89
C VAL A 41 45.36 14.06 -21.80
N PRO A 42 45.25 15.32 -22.28
CA PRO A 42 46.34 16.29 -22.18
C PRO A 42 46.81 16.51 -20.73
N SER A 43 48.11 16.71 -20.54
CA SER A 43 48.69 17.07 -19.25
C SER A 43 48.35 18.50 -18.86
N GLU A 44 47.62 18.69 -17.75
CA GLU A 44 47.36 20.01 -17.15
C GLU A 44 47.85 20.05 -15.70
N SER A 45 47.97 21.25 -15.13
CA SER A 45 48.35 21.41 -13.71
C SER A 45 47.47 20.57 -12.79
N ALA A 46 48.07 19.76 -11.93
CA ALA A 46 47.33 18.93 -10.97
C ALA A 46 46.50 19.76 -9.96
N THR A 47 46.74 21.06 -9.88
CA THR A 47 46.02 22.01 -9.01
C THR A 47 44.63 22.39 -9.51
N ILE A 48 44.21 22.00 -10.73
CA ILE A 48 42.90 22.39 -11.29
C ILE A 48 41.74 21.52 -10.78
N GLY A 49 42.04 20.36 -10.19
CA GLY A 49 41.05 19.36 -9.79
C GLY A 49 41.52 17.95 -10.13
N LEU A 50 40.88 16.95 -9.51
CA LEU A 50 41.00 15.56 -9.93
C LEU A 50 40.27 15.35 -11.27
N TYR A 51 40.79 14.49 -12.14
CA TYR A 51 40.06 14.02 -13.31
C TYR A 51 39.09 12.92 -12.92
N SER A 52 37.95 12.89 -13.61
CA SER A 52 36.89 11.92 -13.36
C SER A 52 37.37 10.47 -13.44
N GLY A 53 36.80 9.63 -12.57
CA GLY A 53 37.03 8.19 -12.58
C GLY A 53 36.44 7.48 -13.80
N PHE A 54 36.47 6.15 -13.78
CA PHE A 54 35.85 5.32 -14.81
C PHE A 54 34.32 5.27 -14.66
N GLY A 55 33.59 4.89 -15.70
CA GLY A 55 32.17 4.53 -15.59
C GLY A 55 31.52 4.32 -16.94
N SER A 56 30.25 3.90 -16.93
CA SER A 56 29.51 3.44 -18.12
C SER A 56 29.29 4.52 -19.17
N SER A 57 29.09 5.77 -18.75
CA SER A 57 28.87 6.91 -19.64
C SER A 57 30.12 7.78 -19.85
N PHE A 58 31.26 7.40 -19.26
CA PHE A 58 32.53 8.08 -19.44
C PHE A 58 33.29 7.51 -20.64
N VAL A 59 33.73 8.37 -21.56
CA VAL A 59 34.49 7.99 -22.76
C VAL A 59 35.97 8.34 -22.62
N CYS A 60 36.85 7.47 -23.14
CA CYS A 60 38.27 7.78 -23.28
C CYS A 60 38.48 8.97 -24.25
N TYR A 61 39.62 9.65 -24.12
CA TYR A 61 40.03 10.87 -24.82
C TYR A 61 39.18 12.11 -24.51
N ALA A 62 38.45 12.11 -23.39
CA ALA A 62 37.67 13.26 -22.93
C ALA A 62 38.11 13.72 -21.54
N LEU A 63 38.46 14.99 -21.44
CA LEU A 63 38.91 15.63 -20.20
C LEU A 63 37.71 16.15 -19.40
N PHE A 64 37.43 15.53 -18.25
CA PHE A 64 36.46 16.01 -17.28
C PHE A 64 37.07 16.05 -15.89
N ILE A 65 36.70 17.09 -15.13
CA ILE A 65 37.10 17.27 -13.74
C ILE A 65 36.03 16.66 -12.85
N GLU A 66 36.48 15.84 -11.90
CA GLU A 66 35.66 15.25 -10.86
C GLU A 66 35.10 16.34 -9.93
N PHE A 67 33.85 16.18 -9.54
CA PHE A 67 33.27 17.05 -8.53
C PHE A 67 32.22 16.33 -7.70
N ILE A 68 32.01 16.81 -6.48
CA ILE A 68 30.96 16.35 -5.57
C ILE A 68 29.91 17.45 -5.42
N SER A 69 28.64 17.12 -5.61
CA SER A 69 27.50 17.99 -5.31
C SER A 69 26.90 17.61 -3.95
N ALA A 70 27.50 18.12 -2.87
CA ALA A 70 27.17 17.70 -1.52
C ALA A 70 25.83 18.25 -1.01
N SER A 71 24.88 17.33 -0.77
CA SER A 71 23.62 17.64 -0.11
C SER A 71 23.81 18.02 1.38
N LYS A 72 22.79 18.62 2.00
CA LYS A 72 22.83 18.93 3.45
C LYS A 72 23.08 17.70 4.31
N LEU A 73 22.48 16.57 3.93
CA LEU A 73 22.63 15.30 4.63
C LEU A 73 24.05 14.73 4.46
N GLN A 74 24.61 14.83 3.26
CA GLN A 74 25.97 14.39 2.96
C GLN A 74 27.02 15.21 3.71
N LEU A 75 26.88 16.53 3.73
CA LEU A 75 27.76 17.40 4.53
C LEU A 75 27.69 17.06 6.02
N LEU A 76 26.49 16.83 6.54
CA LEU A 76 26.29 16.41 7.93
C LEU A 76 26.92 15.04 8.19
N PHE A 77 26.73 14.07 7.29
CA PHE A 77 27.31 12.74 7.39
C PHE A 77 28.84 12.79 7.42
N ALA A 78 29.47 13.48 6.46
CA ALA A 78 30.91 13.56 6.36
C ALA A 78 31.56 14.32 7.52
N MET A 79 30.98 15.47 7.90
CA MET A 79 31.48 16.25 9.04
C MET A 79 31.33 15.48 10.36
N LEU A 80 30.23 14.74 10.53
CA LEU A 80 30.02 13.95 11.73
C LEU A 80 31.01 12.80 11.83
N ALA A 81 31.21 12.06 10.73
CA ALA A 81 32.14 10.95 10.71
C ALA A 81 33.58 11.42 10.96
N LEU A 82 33.96 12.56 10.40
CA LEU A 82 35.25 13.19 10.65
C LEU A 82 35.40 13.64 12.12
N ASP A 83 34.41 14.33 12.68
CA ASP A 83 34.40 14.79 14.08
C ASP A 83 34.52 13.63 15.08
N MET A 84 33.81 12.52 14.84
CA MET A 84 33.90 11.34 15.70
C MET A 84 35.24 10.60 15.57
N THR A 85 35.92 10.71 14.43
CA THR A 85 37.19 10.01 14.18
C THR A 85 38.40 10.80 14.66
N TYR A 86 38.44 12.11 14.39
CA TYR A 86 39.61 12.96 14.65
C TYR A 86 39.36 14.13 15.61
N GLY A 87 38.10 14.46 15.92
CA GLY A 87 37.73 15.61 16.77
C GLY A 87 37.95 16.94 16.07
N VAL A 88 36.94 17.43 15.35
CA VAL A 88 37.06 18.61 14.48
C VAL A 88 36.83 19.90 15.28
N LYS A 89 37.73 20.86 15.12
CA LYS A 89 37.63 22.21 15.69
C LYS A 89 37.34 23.23 14.59
N SER A 90 36.84 24.40 14.98
CA SER A 90 36.53 25.48 14.03
C SER A 90 37.75 25.95 13.20
N ASN A 91 38.98 25.82 13.74
CA ASN A 91 40.21 26.18 13.02
C ASN A 91 40.56 25.18 11.91
N ASP A 92 40.07 23.93 12.01
CA ASP A 92 40.37 22.87 11.05
C ASP A 92 39.56 23.03 9.75
N LEU A 93 38.46 23.80 9.81
CA LEU A 93 37.58 24.04 8.67
C LEU A 93 38.27 24.74 7.50
N GLN A 94 39.26 25.60 7.78
CA GLN A 94 40.04 26.23 6.73
C GLN A 94 40.91 25.20 6.00
N GLY A 95 41.55 24.29 6.73
CA GLY A 95 42.37 23.23 6.14
C GLY A 95 41.58 22.25 5.27
N ILE A 96 40.30 22.00 5.62
CA ILE A 96 39.38 21.28 4.73
C ILE A 96 39.19 22.09 3.44
N CYS A 97 38.78 23.36 3.55
CA CYS A 97 38.53 24.22 2.39
C CYS A 97 39.75 24.45 1.50
N ASP A 98 40.97 24.41 2.05
CA ASP A 98 42.21 24.57 1.31
C ASP A 98 42.44 23.41 0.31
N LEU A 99 41.84 22.23 0.54
CA LEU A 99 41.89 21.09 -0.38
C LEU A 99 40.80 21.11 -1.46
N ASP A 100 39.93 22.12 -1.47
CA ASP A 100 38.87 22.26 -2.47
C ASP A 100 39.09 23.51 -3.32
N VAL A 101 39.48 23.29 -4.57
CA VAL A 101 39.79 24.35 -5.54
C VAL A 101 38.52 25.17 -5.87
N CYS A 102 37.34 24.60 -5.64
CA CYS A 102 36.03 25.22 -5.82
C CYS A 102 35.42 25.74 -4.51
N ALA A 103 36.18 25.82 -3.40
CA ALA A 103 35.66 26.14 -2.07
C ALA A 103 34.97 27.51 -1.99
N GLY A 104 35.57 28.53 -2.59
CA GLY A 104 35.15 29.92 -2.46
C GLY A 104 35.38 30.52 -1.07
N ALA A 105 35.25 31.84 -0.96
CA ALA A 105 35.60 32.59 0.26
C ALA A 105 34.73 32.28 1.49
N THR A 106 33.54 31.72 1.30
CA THR A 106 32.58 31.42 2.39
C THR A 106 32.63 29.97 2.85
N CYS A 107 33.55 29.14 2.33
CA CYS A 107 33.61 27.71 2.62
C CYS A 107 33.68 27.40 4.12
N ALA A 108 34.67 27.95 4.84
CA ALA A 108 34.85 27.65 6.26
C ALA A 108 33.66 28.13 7.09
N ALA A 109 33.10 29.30 6.76
CA ALA A 109 31.90 29.82 7.40
C ALA A 109 30.68 28.90 7.19
N ASN A 110 30.51 28.37 5.97
CA ASN A 110 29.43 27.45 5.63
C ASN A 110 29.57 26.10 6.34
N LEU A 111 30.78 25.51 6.37
CA LEU A 111 31.04 24.27 7.11
C LEU A 111 30.84 24.44 8.62
N ASN A 112 31.05 25.65 9.15
CA ASN A 112 30.80 25.95 10.55
C ASN A 112 29.33 25.83 10.94
N PHE A 113 28.37 26.07 10.01
CA PHE A 113 26.95 25.79 10.29
C PHE A 113 26.70 24.30 10.55
N THR A 114 27.32 23.42 9.75
CA THR A 114 27.23 21.96 9.93
C THR A 114 27.87 21.53 11.25
N LEU A 115 29.05 22.06 11.59
CA LEU A 115 29.73 21.76 12.85
C LEU A 115 28.90 22.23 14.06
N ASN A 116 28.35 23.44 14.01
CA ASN A 116 27.48 23.97 15.07
C ASN A 116 26.20 23.13 15.25
N PHE A 117 25.61 22.63 14.16
CA PHE A 117 24.47 21.73 14.22
C PHE A 117 24.83 20.43 14.96
N ILE A 118 25.97 19.81 14.63
CA ILE A 118 26.46 18.59 15.29
C ILE A 118 26.67 18.85 16.80
N GLN A 119 27.31 19.96 17.14
CA GLN A 119 27.57 20.34 18.54
C GLN A 119 26.28 20.60 19.32
N ARG A 120 25.30 21.27 18.71
CA ARG A 120 23.99 21.56 19.33
C ARG A 120 23.20 20.30 19.66
N TYR A 121 23.27 19.29 18.78
CA TYR A 121 22.52 18.04 18.91
C TYR A 121 23.38 16.84 19.33
N ARG A 122 24.54 17.11 19.93
CA ARG A 122 25.58 16.12 20.28
C ARG A 122 25.03 14.91 21.02
N ASN A 123 24.21 15.13 22.05
CA ASN A 123 23.68 14.05 22.89
C ASN A 123 22.84 13.01 22.13
N ILE A 124 22.15 13.44 21.06
CA ILE A 124 21.34 12.55 20.23
C ILE A 124 22.23 11.88 19.19
N ILE A 125 23.06 12.67 18.50
CA ILE A 125 23.85 12.21 17.36
C ILE A 125 24.98 11.27 17.80
N TYR A 126 25.61 11.50 18.94
CA TYR A 126 26.73 10.66 19.40
C TYR A 126 26.31 9.25 19.84
N SER A 127 25.01 8.94 19.86
CA SER A 127 24.52 7.57 20.09
C SER A 127 25.00 6.56 19.04
N ILE A 128 25.38 7.02 17.84
CA ILE A 128 25.85 6.16 16.74
C ILE A 128 27.39 6.01 16.64
N THR A 129 28.13 6.44 17.67
CA THR A 129 29.61 6.46 17.63
C THR A 129 30.22 5.08 17.36
N ALA A 130 29.64 4.02 17.93
CA ALA A 130 30.12 2.65 17.72
C ALA A 130 29.96 2.21 16.25
N GLN A 131 28.85 2.59 15.61
CA GLN A 131 28.55 2.29 14.22
C GLN A 131 29.48 3.06 13.28
N VAL A 132 29.77 4.33 13.56
CA VAL A 132 30.73 5.14 12.77
C VAL A 132 32.13 4.51 12.83
N LYS A 133 32.58 4.09 14.01
CA LYS A 133 33.87 3.42 14.15
C LYS A 133 33.92 2.10 13.40
N ALA A 134 32.87 1.28 13.51
CA ALA A 134 32.79 0.03 12.75
C ALA A 134 32.79 0.28 11.23
N ALA A 135 32.05 1.29 10.75
CA ALA A 135 32.03 1.67 9.34
C ALA A 135 33.41 2.14 8.86
N TYR A 136 34.13 2.92 9.67
CA TYR A 136 35.49 3.34 9.39
C TYR A 136 36.44 2.15 9.26
N ASP A 137 36.42 1.23 10.22
CA ASP A 137 37.31 0.05 10.25
C ASP A 137 37.05 -0.87 9.03
N VAL A 138 35.78 -1.14 8.71
CA VAL A 138 35.38 -1.97 7.57
C VAL A 138 35.77 -1.31 6.25
N THR A 139 35.46 -0.02 6.08
CA THR A 139 35.73 0.68 4.82
C THR A 139 37.23 0.82 4.57
N ARG A 140 38.00 1.07 5.62
CA ARG A 140 39.47 1.08 5.56
C ARG A 140 40.02 -0.27 5.14
N ALA A 141 39.44 -1.38 5.62
CA ALA A 141 39.87 -2.72 5.24
C ALA A 141 39.62 -3.06 3.76
N ILE A 142 38.60 -2.45 3.13
CA ILE A 142 38.33 -2.58 1.68
C ILE A 142 39.41 -1.85 0.85
N ASN A 143 40.10 -0.89 1.44
CA ASN A 143 41.18 -0.12 0.81
C ASN A 143 40.74 0.61 -0.47
N ILE A 144 39.61 1.33 -0.40
CA ILE A 144 39.10 2.13 -1.54
C ILE A 144 40.03 3.32 -1.76
N THR A 145 40.48 3.50 -3.01
CA THR A 145 41.44 4.53 -3.40
C THR A 145 40.89 5.48 -4.46
N SER A 146 41.24 6.76 -4.34
CA SER A 146 41.18 7.71 -5.44
C SER A 146 42.50 7.65 -6.21
N ILE A 147 42.40 7.63 -7.54
CA ILE A 147 43.55 7.43 -8.44
C ILE A 147 43.68 8.59 -9.42
N GLN A 148 44.91 8.91 -9.82
CA GLN A 148 45.18 9.83 -10.93
C GLN A 148 46.47 9.43 -11.66
N TYR A 149 46.45 9.46 -12.97
CA TYR A 149 47.66 9.47 -13.77
C TYR A 149 48.25 10.88 -13.77
N TYR A 150 49.55 10.96 -13.53
CA TYR A 150 50.28 12.23 -13.54
C TYR A 150 51.66 12.08 -14.16
N SER A 151 52.22 13.20 -14.58
CA SER A 151 53.58 13.35 -15.07
C SER A 151 54.24 14.54 -14.37
N THR A 152 55.55 14.71 -14.56
CA THR A 152 56.25 15.91 -14.06
C THR A 152 56.58 16.83 -15.22
N VAL A 153 56.69 18.14 -14.97
CA VAL A 153 57.13 19.10 -15.99
C VAL A 153 58.51 18.73 -16.58
N SER A 154 59.38 18.10 -15.80
CA SER A 154 60.68 17.59 -16.24
C SER A 154 60.60 16.34 -17.12
N GLU A 155 59.60 15.48 -16.90
CA GLU A 155 59.43 14.21 -17.61
C GLU A 155 57.96 14.03 -18.04
N PRO A 156 57.47 14.84 -19.01
CA PRO A 156 56.06 14.82 -19.41
C PRO A 156 55.64 13.52 -20.12
N SER A 157 56.60 12.75 -20.63
CA SER A 157 56.37 11.47 -21.31
C SER A 157 56.23 10.27 -20.36
N LEU A 158 56.63 10.41 -19.09
CA LEU A 158 56.56 9.32 -18.11
C LEU A 158 55.33 9.51 -17.22
N ALA A 159 54.27 8.77 -17.50
CA ALA A 159 53.08 8.75 -16.65
C ALA A 159 53.28 7.81 -15.45
N SER A 160 52.95 8.30 -14.26
CA SER A 160 52.91 7.56 -13.00
C SER A 160 51.48 7.52 -12.48
N LEU A 161 51.13 6.48 -11.72
CA LEU A 161 49.81 6.35 -11.09
C LEU A 161 49.89 6.79 -9.62
N TYR A 162 49.22 7.89 -9.29
CA TYR A 162 48.97 8.31 -7.92
C TYR A 162 47.77 7.56 -7.36
N GLN A 163 47.86 7.13 -6.11
CA GLN A 163 46.79 6.47 -5.38
C GLN A 163 46.77 7.03 -3.94
N ILE A 164 45.57 7.34 -3.44
CA ILE A 164 45.36 7.73 -2.04
C ILE A 164 44.10 7.04 -1.51
N ASN A 165 44.17 6.48 -0.30
CA ASN A 165 43.00 5.90 0.34
C ASN A 165 41.99 6.99 0.69
N LEU A 166 40.69 6.73 0.54
CA LEU A 166 39.66 7.72 0.90
C LEU A 166 39.72 8.13 2.37
N LEU A 167 40.06 7.19 3.26
CA LEU A 167 40.16 7.36 4.70
C LEU A 167 41.64 7.36 5.14
N GLU A 168 42.49 8.15 4.47
CA GLU A 168 43.92 8.23 4.73
C GLU A 168 44.22 8.72 6.17
N PRO A 169 44.81 7.87 7.05
CA PRO A 169 45.05 8.22 8.46
C PRO A 169 46.00 9.41 8.66
N THR A 170 46.92 9.66 7.73
CA THR A 170 47.86 10.79 7.83
C THR A 170 47.26 12.12 7.40
N ASP A 171 46.14 12.10 6.66
CA ASP A 171 45.52 13.28 6.06
C ASP A 171 44.05 13.39 6.50
N SER A 172 43.85 13.95 7.71
CA SER A 172 42.52 14.13 8.29
C SER A 172 41.61 15.03 7.44
N PHE A 173 42.15 16.06 6.78
CA PHE A 173 41.35 16.93 5.91
C PHE A 173 40.90 16.24 4.63
N TRP A 174 41.74 15.37 4.04
CA TRP A 174 41.35 14.54 2.90
C TRP A 174 40.22 13.56 3.29
N THR A 175 40.28 13.02 4.50
CA THR A 175 39.27 12.10 5.02
C THR A 175 37.85 12.70 5.02
N PHE A 176 37.69 14.04 5.09
CA PHE A 176 36.39 14.70 4.90
C PHE A 176 35.76 14.37 3.54
N TYR A 177 36.55 14.52 2.47
CA TYR A 177 36.12 14.25 1.10
C TYR A 177 35.95 12.75 0.87
N GLY A 178 36.79 11.93 1.49
CA GLY A 178 36.59 10.48 1.54
C GLY A 178 35.21 10.09 2.06
N TRP A 179 34.76 10.67 3.18
CA TRP A 179 33.41 10.44 3.69
C TRP A 179 32.30 10.97 2.77
N CYS A 180 32.52 12.08 2.05
CA CYS A 180 31.60 12.55 1.03
C CYS A 180 31.45 11.52 -0.11
N LEU A 181 32.56 10.97 -0.61
CA LEU A 181 32.56 9.96 -1.66
C LEU A 181 31.96 8.62 -1.20
N LEU A 182 32.21 8.22 0.06
CA LEU A 182 31.56 7.05 0.66
C LEU A 182 30.06 7.23 0.80
N PHE A 183 29.59 8.46 1.08
CA PHE A 183 28.16 8.75 1.07
C PHE A 183 27.57 8.52 -0.32
N ASP A 184 28.24 8.99 -1.39
CA ASP A 184 27.82 8.74 -2.78
C ASP A 184 27.78 7.24 -3.08
N TRP A 185 28.74 6.47 -2.59
CA TRP A 185 28.74 5.01 -2.72
C TRP A 185 27.54 4.36 -2.03
N THR A 186 27.27 4.71 -0.77
CA THR A 186 26.15 4.13 -0.01
C THR A 186 24.77 4.54 -0.53
N THR A 187 24.70 5.63 -1.29
CA THR A 187 23.47 6.13 -1.93
C THR A 187 23.32 5.68 -3.38
N GLY A 188 24.30 4.94 -3.92
CA GLY A 188 24.27 4.40 -5.29
C GLY A 188 24.56 5.44 -6.37
N VAL A 189 25.14 6.58 -6.02
CA VAL A 189 25.58 7.63 -6.95
C VAL A 189 26.95 7.29 -7.55
N ARG A 190 27.77 6.53 -6.81
CA ARG A 190 29.03 5.96 -7.26
C ARG A 190 29.08 4.49 -6.93
N GLU A 191 29.86 3.74 -7.70
CA GLU A 191 30.12 2.32 -7.44
C GLU A 191 31.60 2.13 -7.09
N VAL A 192 31.90 1.09 -6.32
CA VAL A 192 33.25 0.68 -5.97
C VAL A 192 33.55 -0.61 -6.71
N VAL A 193 34.65 -0.63 -7.46
CA VAL A 193 35.08 -1.79 -8.25
C VAL A 193 36.51 -2.17 -7.86
N ASP A 194 36.73 -3.47 -7.65
CA ASP A 194 38.05 -4.08 -7.46
C ASP A 194 38.59 -4.54 -8.81
N PHE A 195 39.53 -3.79 -9.38
CA PHE A 195 40.23 -4.15 -10.60
C PHE A 195 41.36 -5.11 -10.27
N GLN A 196 41.21 -6.38 -10.62
CA GLN A 196 42.21 -7.42 -10.38
C GLN A 196 43.08 -7.61 -11.61
N GLY A 197 44.37 -7.26 -11.50
CA GLY A 197 45.40 -7.60 -12.47
C GLY A 197 46.23 -8.81 -12.01
N ASP A 198 47.16 -9.25 -12.87
CA ASP A 198 47.99 -10.42 -12.61
C ASP A 198 48.88 -10.30 -11.36
N THR A 199 49.29 -9.09 -11.01
CA THR A 199 50.27 -8.82 -9.92
C THR A 199 49.72 -7.97 -8.78
N ALA A 200 48.63 -7.24 -9.00
CA ALA A 200 48.08 -6.30 -8.03
C ALA A 200 46.59 -6.08 -8.31
N SER A 201 45.86 -5.63 -7.30
CA SER A 201 44.50 -5.14 -7.46
C SER A 201 44.37 -3.69 -7.02
N ILE A 202 43.44 -2.97 -7.64
CA ILE A 202 43.14 -1.57 -7.34
C ILE A 202 41.64 -1.47 -7.09
N VAL A 203 41.27 -1.14 -5.85
CA VAL A 203 39.89 -0.83 -5.50
C VAL A 203 39.67 0.66 -5.67
N THR A 204 38.84 1.06 -6.62
CA THR A 204 38.58 2.48 -6.91
C THR A 204 37.11 2.73 -7.23
N MET A 205 36.71 4.00 -7.28
CA MET A 205 35.32 4.40 -7.47
C MET A 205 35.06 4.91 -8.88
N THR A 206 33.82 4.73 -9.32
CA THR A 206 33.34 5.32 -10.57
C THR A 206 33.29 6.84 -10.48
N PHE A 207 33.21 7.51 -11.63
CA PHE A 207 32.79 8.91 -11.71
C PHE A 207 31.33 9.06 -11.19
N HIS A 208 30.92 10.32 -10.93
CA HIS A 208 29.56 10.62 -10.48
C HIS A 208 28.53 10.35 -11.59
N ASP A 209 27.67 9.35 -11.41
CA ASP A 209 26.54 9.13 -12.31
C ASP A 209 25.23 9.59 -11.65
N SER A 210 24.42 10.31 -12.42
CA SER A 210 23.14 10.82 -11.92
C SER A 210 22.13 9.69 -11.84
N LEU A 211 21.48 9.55 -10.69
CA LEU A 211 20.40 8.57 -10.51
C LEU A 211 19.34 8.73 -11.60
N ILE A 212 19.00 7.62 -12.26
CA ILE A 212 17.91 7.62 -13.24
C ILE A 212 16.60 7.86 -12.50
N THR A 213 16.02 9.05 -12.67
CA THR A 213 14.72 9.38 -12.09
C THR A 213 13.61 9.00 -13.05
N PHE A 214 12.80 8.01 -12.69
CA PHE A 214 11.55 7.71 -13.38
C PHE A 214 10.38 8.35 -12.64
N THR A 215 9.54 9.09 -13.35
CA THR A 215 8.22 9.46 -12.85
C THR A 215 7.29 8.27 -13.03
N ALA A 216 6.62 7.82 -11.96
CA ALA A 216 5.65 6.73 -12.06
C ALA A 216 4.61 7.04 -13.15
N ASP A 217 4.39 6.10 -14.07
CA ASP A 217 3.38 6.26 -15.10
C ASP A 217 1.99 6.21 -14.46
N SER A 218 1.23 7.29 -14.62
CA SER A 218 -0.15 7.37 -14.12
C SER A 218 -1.06 6.27 -14.67
N THR A 219 -0.74 5.67 -15.82
CA THR A 219 -1.50 4.59 -16.44
C THR A 219 -1.22 3.21 -15.84
N GLU A 220 -0.06 3.02 -15.20
CA GLU A 220 0.31 1.80 -14.49
C GLU A 220 -0.29 1.76 -13.07
N ILE A 221 -0.79 2.89 -12.55
CA ILE A 221 -1.50 2.94 -11.28
C ILE A 221 -2.89 2.31 -11.47
N PRO A 222 -3.27 1.25 -10.73
CA PRO A 222 -4.51 0.48 -10.94
C PRO A 222 -5.78 1.20 -10.44
N ILE A 223 -5.98 2.46 -10.84
CA ILE A 223 -7.16 3.28 -10.52
C ILE A 223 -8.44 2.63 -11.07
N SER A 224 -8.34 1.97 -12.23
CA SER A 224 -9.46 1.33 -12.92
C SER A 224 -10.11 0.25 -12.06
N PHE A 225 -9.29 -0.58 -11.39
CA PHE A 225 -9.76 -1.70 -10.59
C PHE A 225 -10.50 -1.24 -9.32
N ALA A 226 -9.88 -0.36 -8.53
CA ALA A 226 -10.52 0.20 -7.33
C ALA A 226 -11.82 0.93 -7.66
N SER A 227 -11.86 1.68 -8.78
CA SER A 227 -13.05 2.41 -9.20
C SER A 227 -14.22 1.49 -9.56
N ILE A 228 -13.95 0.34 -10.20
CA ILE A 228 -14.98 -0.66 -10.52
C ILE A 228 -15.59 -1.24 -9.24
N PHE A 229 -14.76 -1.62 -8.27
CA PHE A 229 -15.20 -2.21 -7.00
C PHE A 229 -16.03 -1.20 -6.18
N LEU A 230 -15.60 0.06 -6.19
CA LEU A 230 -16.37 1.16 -5.61
C LEU A 230 -17.72 1.33 -6.32
N GLY A 231 -17.76 1.24 -7.65
CA GLY A 231 -19.00 1.28 -8.45
C GLY A 231 -20.01 0.19 -8.05
N PHE A 232 -19.55 -1.05 -7.85
CA PHE A 232 -20.42 -2.15 -7.37
C PHE A 232 -20.97 -1.89 -5.96
N SER A 233 -20.13 -1.37 -5.06
CA SER A 233 -20.57 -0.96 -3.73
C SER A 233 -21.63 0.15 -3.80
N PHE A 234 -21.42 1.18 -4.62
CA PHE A 234 -22.43 2.23 -4.81
C PHE A 234 -23.75 1.68 -5.37
N TYR A 235 -23.68 0.82 -6.38
CA TYR A 235 -24.87 0.21 -7.00
C TYR A 235 -25.73 -0.56 -5.99
N ILE A 236 -25.11 -1.42 -5.17
CA ILE A 236 -25.84 -2.20 -4.15
C ILE A 236 -26.50 -1.27 -3.13
N THR A 237 -25.76 -0.29 -2.61
CA THR A 237 -26.29 0.66 -1.63
C THR A 237 -27.50 1.41 -2.20
N TRP A 238 -27.42 1.84 -3.46
CA TRP A 238 -28.50 2.56 -4.13
C TRP A 238 -29.74 1.68 -4.33
N ILE A 239 -29.57 0.43 -4.74
CA ILE A 239 -30.67 -0.55 -4.86
C ILE A 239 -31.35 -0.80 -3.53
N LEU A 240 -30.58 -1.01 -2.44
CA LEU A 240 -31.16 -1.25 -1.12
C LEU A 240 -32.00 -0.06 -0.66
N VAL A 241 -31.51 1.17 -0.87
CA VAL A 241 -32.25 2.41 -0.57
C VAL A 241 -33.52 2.52 -1.43
N PHE A 242 -33.42 2.24 -2.74
CA PHE A 242 -34.57 2.28 -3.65
C PHE A 242 -35.67 1.30 -3.23
N VAL A 243 -35.31 0.04 -2.97
CA VAL A 243 -36.26 -1.01 -2.59
C VAL A 243 -36.85 -0.74 -1.20
N ALA A 244 -36.03 -0.27 -0.24
CA ALA A 244 -36.52 0.16 1.06
C ALA A 244 -37.55 1.30 0.95
N GLY A 245 -37.33 2.25 0.03
CA GLY A 245 -38.29 3.31 -0.30
C GLY A 245 -39.61 2.75 -0.86
N LEU A 246 -39.56 1.78 -1.77
CA LEU A 246 -40.74 1.10 -2.29
C LEU A 246 -41.52 0.36 -1.18
N ILE A 247 -40.81 -0.35 -0.30
CA ILE A 247 -41.41 -1.04 0.85
C ILE A 247 -42.11 -0.04 1.78
N ALA A 248 -41.49 1.11 2.06
CA ALA A 248 -42.10 2.15 2.89
C ALA A 248 -43.40 2.70 2.27
N ILE A 249 -43.40 2.97 0.96
CA ILE A 249 -44.59 3.42 0.23
C ILE A 249 -45.72 2.37 0.33
N TYR A 250 -45.41 1.10 0.08
CA TYR A 250 -46.41 0.02 0.16
C TYR A 250 -46.92 -0.17 1.59
N THR A 251 -46.06 -0.02 2.59
CA THR A 251 -46.46 -0.11 4.01
C THR A 251 -47.49 0.97 4.36
N ILE A 252 -47.31 2.19 3.85
CA ILE A 252 -48.26 3.30 4.03
C ILE A 252 -49.58 3.00 3.29
N ILE A 253 -49.52 2.58 2.02
CA ILE A 253 -50.70 2.26 1.21
C ILE A 253 -51.53 1.13 1.86
N LEU A 254 -50.85 0.12 2.41
CA LEU A 254 -51.46 -1.03 3.07
C LEU A 254 -51.86 -0.78 4.54
N LYS A 255 -51.73 0.46 5.03
CA LYS A 255 -52.05 0.85 6.42
C LYS A 255 -51.40 -0.07 7.47
N GLY A 256 -50.15 -0.49 7.22
CA GLY A 256 -49.40 -1.34 8.14
C GLY A 256 -49.81 -2.82 8.18
N SER A 257 -50.65 -3.29 7.25
CA SER A 257 -51.00 -4.72 7.12
C SER A 257 -49.87 -5.53 6.46
N ILE A 258 -48.70 -5.59 7.11
CA ILE A 258 -47.49 -6.25 6.60
C ILE A 258 -46.88 -7.17 7.68
N GLU A 259 -46.05 -8.13 7.27
CA GLU A 259 -45.25 -8.92 8.22
C GLU A 259 -43.99 -8.15 8.61
N GLY A 260 -44.01 -7.51 9.79
CA GLY A 260 -42.89 -6.69 10.24
C GLY A 260 -41.60 -7.48 10.48
N ALA A 261 -41.70 -8.75 10.88
CA ALA A 261 -40.54 -9.61 11.10
C ALA A 261 -39.71 -9.81 9.81
N ASN A 262 -40.38 -9.89 8.66
CA ASN A 262 -39.72 -10.06 7.36
C ASN A 262 -38.85 -8.85 6.99
N LEU A 263 -39.14 -7.65 7.51
CA LEU A 263 -38.35 -6.45 7.22
C LEU A 263 -36.91 -6.52 7.77
N PHE A 264 -36.66 -7.32 8.81
CA PHE A 264 -35.30 -7.54 9.33
C PHE A 264 -34.43 -8.34 8.35
N GLU A 265 -35.03 -9.04 7.39
CA GLU A 265 -34.35 -9.80 6.36
C GLU A 265 -34.13 -9.01 5.06
N LEU A 266 -34.34 -7.67 5.09
CA LEU A 266 -34.24 -6.81 3.93
C LEU A 266 -32.89 -6.96 3.23
N ASN A 267 -31.77 -6.77 3.94
CA ASN A 267 -30.44 -6.85 3.33
C ASN A 267 -30.21 -8.21 2.68
N ARG A 268 -30.59 -9.29 3.37
CA ARG A 268 -30.36 -10.65 2.92
C ARG A 268 -31.22 -11.03 1.72
N ILE A 269 -32.51 -10.67 1.70
CA ILE A 269 -33.43 -11.05 0.63
C ILE A 269 -33.30 -10.09 -0.57
N VAL A 270 -33.31 -8.78 -0.33
CA VAL A 270 -33.26 -7.76 -1.38
C VAL A 270 -31.93 -7.80 -2.11
N GLY A 271 -30.81 -7.96 -1.39
CA GLY A 271 -29.49 -8.02 -2.01
C GLY A 271 -29.41 -9.08 -3.10
N HIS A 272 -29.90 -10.30 -2.82
CA HIS A 272 -29.87 -11.39 -3.80
C HIS A 272 -30.84 -11.16 -4.95
N THR A 273 -32.04 -10.72 -4.60
CA THR A 273 -33.16 -10.64 -5.54
C THR A 273 -33.02 -9.49 -6.52
N TRP A 274 -32.50 -8.35 -6.07
CA TRP A 274 -32.43 -7.12 -6.87
C TRP A 274 -31.03 -6.81 -7.40
N ALA A 275 -29.97 -7.07 -6.63
CA ALA A 275 -28.59 -6.80 -7.08
C ALA A 275 -27.92 -8.04 -7.68
N GLY A 276 -28.24 -9.23 -7.17
CA GLY A 276 -27.69 -10.50 -7.66
C GLY A 276 -26.41 -10.96 -6.96
N ARG A 277 -26.18 -12.28 -6.97
CA ARG A 277 -25.10 -12.97 -6.23
C ARG A 277 -23.71 -12.45 -6.57
N THR A 278 -23.42 -12.21 -7.85
CA THR A 278 -22.09 -11.82 -8.32
C THR A 278 -21.68 -10.47 -7.73
N ILE A 279 -22.58 -9.47 -7.78
CA ILE A 279 -22.27 -8.13 -7.29
C ILE A 279 -22.14 -8.13 -5.77
N LEU A 280 -22.97 -8.90 -5.06
CA LEU A 280 -22.83 -9.10 -3.61
C LEU A 280 -21.49 -9.75 -3.24
N THR A 281 -21.04 -10.73 -4.03
CA THR A 281 -19.76 -11.40 -3.83
C THR A 281 -18.62 -10.39 -3.98
N VAL A 282 -18.64 -9.58 -5.04
CA VAL A 282 -17.62 -8.54 -5.23
C VAL A 282 -17.63 -7.54 -4.06
N ARG A 283 -18.81 -7.10 -3.59
CA ARG A 283 -18.91 -6.22 -2.42
C ARG A 283 -18.31 -6.84 -1.16
N SER A 284 -18.54 -8.13 -0.93
CA SER A 284 -17.92 -8.85 0.20
C SER A 284 -16.41 -8.93 0.07
N ILE A 285 -15.89 -9.18 -1.15
CA ILE A 285 -14.44 -9.20 -1.42
C ILE A 285 -13.82 -7.83 -1.16
N THR A 286 -14.47 -6.75 -1.60
CA THR A 286 -14.00 -5.37 -1.32
C THR A 286 -13.86 -5.15 0.19
N ALA A 287 -14.85 -5.56 0.97
CA ALA A 287 -14.84 -5.39 2.42
C ALA A 287 -13.73 -6.22 3.09
N ILE A 288 -13.57 -7.48 2.70
CA ILE A 288 -12.51 -8.36 3.22
C ILE A 288 -11.13 -7.79 2.89
N TRP A 289 -10.92 -7.31 1.66
CA TRP A 289 -9.66 -6.65 1.29
C TRP A 289 -9.40 -5.39 2.10
N MET A 290 -10.42 -4.56 2.33
CA MET A 290 -10.27 -3.35 3.15
C MET A 290 -9.94 -3.67 4.61
N LEU A 291 -10.48 -4.74 5.18
CA LEU A 291 -10.13 -5.20 6.54
C LEU A 291 -8.70 -5.72 6.62
N ASN A 292 -8.21 -6.33 5.54
CA ASN A 292 -6.87 -6.91 5.43
C ASN A 292 -5.88 -5.99 4.70
N THR A 293 -6.15 -4.68 4.62
CA THR A 293 -5.25 -3.68 4.03
C THR A 293 -5.16 -2.45 4.92
N ALA A 294 -3.96 -2.04 5.28
CA ALA A 294 -3.70 -0.83 6.05
C ALA A 294 -3.60 0.40 5.13
N PRO A 295 -4.22 1.53 5.50
CA PRO A 295 -4.12 2.75 4.71
C PRO A 295 -2.75 3.42 4.92
N VAL A 296 -2.11 3.78 3.81
CA VAL A 296 -0.80 4.46 3.81
C VAL A 296 -0.97 5.89 3.35
N TYR A 297 -0.58 6.85 4.19
CA TYR A 297 -0.65 8.27 3.90
C TYR A 297 0.74 8.89 3.86
N LEU A 298 0.96 9.79 2.91
CA LEU A 298 2.13 10.64 2.89
C LEU A 298 1.79 11.94 3.63
N THR A 299 2.39 12.14 4.80
CA THR A 299 2.12 13.31 5.64
C THR A 299 3.32 14.22 5.74
N LEU A 300 3.06 15.53 5.73
CA LEU A 300 4.06 16.56 5.95
C LEU A 300 4.00 17.00 7.42
N ASN A 301 5.06 16.75 8.19
CA ASN A 301 5.22 17.32 9.53
C ASN A 301 6.28 18.43 9.47
N ASN A 302 5.78 19.67 9.51
CA ASN A 302 6.49 20.91 9.23
C ASN A 302 7.16 20.91 7.85
N GLN A 303 8.40 20.43 7.79
CA GLN A 303 9.27 20.50 6.60
C GLN A 303 9.79 19.11 6.20
N ALA A 304 9.36 18.05 6.88
CA ALA A 304 9.73 16.67 6.55
C ALA A 304 8.50 15.88 6.13
N THR A 305 8.61 15.18 5.01
CA THR A 305 7.58 14.27 4.51
C THR A 305 7.89 12.86 4.98
N TYR A 306 6.91 12.17 5.54
CA TYR A 306 7.06 10.80 5.97
C TYR A 306 5.78 10.01 5.71
N ILE A 307 5.97 8.71 5.51
CA ILE A 307 4.89 7.76 5.34
C ILE A 307 4.35 7.40 6.72
N THR A 308 3.03 7.46 6.89
CA THR A 308 2.35 7.06 8.12
C THR A 308 1.19 6.13 7.80
N SER A 309 0.98 5.14 8.66
CA SER A 309 -0.14 4.20 8.61
C SER A 309 -1.02 4.48 9.82
N GLN A 310 -2.12 5.21 9.61
CA GLN A 310 -3.04 5.52 10.70
C GLN A 310 -4.10 4.42 10.82
N GLN A 311 -4.32 3.91 12.03
CA GLN A 311 -5.38 2.95 12.29
C GLN A 311 -6.75 3.55 11.95
N LEU A 312 -7.57 2.76 11.26
CA LEU A 312 -8.94 3.13 10.96
C LEU A 312 -9.74 3.25 12.27
N PRO A 313 -10.61 4.28 12.42
CA PRO A 313 -11.51 4.37 13.55
C PRO A 313 -12.36 3.09 13.71
N ALA A 314 -12.61 2.68 14.95
CA ALA A 314 -13.33 1.44 15.25
C ALA A 314 -14.69 1.31 14.52
N TYR A 315 -15.42 2.41 14.33
CA TYR A 315 -16.70 2.38 13.61
C TYR A 315 -16.55 2.00 12.13
N GLN A 316 -15.45 2.38 11.48
CA GLN A 316 -15.18 2.01 10.09
C GLN A 316 -14.83 0.52 10.00
N THR A 317 -14.04 0.01 10.94
CA THR A 317 -13.73 -1.43 11.05
C THR A 317 -14.98 -2.27 11.29
N ILE A 318 -15.84 -1.87 12.24
CA ILE A 318 -17.11 -2.56 12.53
C ILE A 318 -18.05 -2.53 11.32
N LEU A 319 -18.09 -1.41 10.60
CA LEU A 319 -18.87 -1.27 9.37
C LEU A 319 -18.32 -2.20 8.27
N ALA A 320 -17.02 -2.18 8.01
CA ALA A 320 -16.38 -3.06 7.03
C ALA A 320 -16.57 -4.55 7.35
N ALA A 321 -16.49 -4.93 8.64
CA ALA A 321 -16.84 -6.28 9.08
C ALA A 321 -18.29 -6.65 8.77
N SER A 322 -19.23 -5.70 8.89
CA SER A 322 -20.63 -5.95 8.52
C SER A 322 -20.80 -6.09 7.01
N GLU A 323 -20.04 -5.37 6.20
CA GLU A 323 -19.98 -5.55 4.74
C GLU A 323 -19.35 -6.90 4.34
N GLY A 324 -18.44 -7.47 5.15
CA GLY A 324 -17.96 -8.84 4.94
C GLY A 324 -19.08 -9.90 4.99
N THR A 325 -20.18 -9.64 5.73
CA THR A 325 -21.29 -10.60 5.88
C THR A 325 -22.08 -10.86 4.61
N TRP A 326 -21.93 -10.04 3.57
CA TRP A 326 -22.51 -10.32 2.26
C TRP A 326 -22.08 -11.68 1.72
N LEU A 327 -20.85 -12.12 2.03
CA LEU A 327 -20.38 -13.47 1.68
C LEU A 327 -21.23 -14.55 2.34
N VAL A 328 -21.55 -14.39 3.63
CA VAL A 328 -22.41 -15.30 4.38
C VAL A 328 -23.83 -15.33 3.80
N TYR A 329 -24.35 -14.20 3.34
CA TYR A 329 -25.66 -14.17 2.70
C TYR A 329 -25.66 -14.93 1.36
N VAL A 330 -24.63 -14.75 0.53
CA VAL A 330 -24.46 -15.48 -0.74
C VAL A 330 -24.36 -16.98 -0.51
N LEU A 331 -23.54 -17.41 0.45
CA LEU A 331 -23.40 -18.82 0.78
C LEU A 331 -24.70 -19.41 1.33
N ASN A 332 -25.45 -18.68 2.14
CA ASN A 332 -26.75 -19.13 2.65
C ASN A 332 -27.78 -19.28 1.53
N ASP A 333 -27.81 -18.38 0.55
CA ASP A 333 -28.66 -18.51 -0.63
C ASP A 333 -28.25 -19.72 -1.48
N LEU A 334 -26.95 -19.92 -1.72
CA LEU A 334 -26.43 -21.08 -2.45
C LEU A 334 -26.79 -22.41 -1.77
N PHE A 335 -26.72 -22.49 -0.44
CA PHE A 335 -27.03 -23.73 0.28
C PHE A 335 -28.51 -23.88 0.66
N SER A 336 -29.35 -22.86 0.46
CA SER A 336 -30.75 -22.85 0.90
C SER A 336 -31.60 -24.01 0.33
N PHE A 337 -31.31 -24.46 -0.89
CA PHE A 337 -32.02 -25.60 -1.48
C PHE A 337 -31.68 -26.95 -0.81
N VAL A 338 -30.51 -27.03 -0.17
CA VAL A 338 -30.05 -28.20 0.60
C VAL A 338 -30.53 -28.12 2.04
N THR A 339 -30.41 -26.94 2.66
CA THR A 339 -30.72 -26.74 4.07
C THR A 339 -32.21 -26.51 4.33
N GLN A 340 -32.98 -26.08 3.32
CA GLN A 340 -34.43 -26.00 3.29
C GLN A 340 -35.02 -25.32 4.54
N GLN A 341 -35.90 -25.99 5.28
CA GLN A 341 -36.57 -25.46 6.48
C GLN A 341 -35.63 -25.05 7.61
N TYR A 342 -34.36 -25.47 7.57
CA TYR A 342 -33.36 -25.03 8.56
C TYR A 342 -32.81 -23.64 8.26
N THR A 343 -32.89 -23.17 7.00
CA THR A 343 -32.29 -21.91 6.54
C THR A 343 -32.66 -20.73 7.44
N ALA A 344 -33.96 -20.51 7.67
CA ALA A 344 -34.45 -19.40 8.50
C ALA A 344 -33.80 -19.33 9.89
N HIS A 345 -33.45 -20.48 10.47
CA HIS A 345 -33.00 -20.56 11.86
C HIS A 345 -31.49 -20.46 12.03
N TYR A 346 -30.69 -21.00 11.10
CA TYR A 346 -29.23 -20.91 11.21
C TYR A 346 -28.66 -19.68 10.51
N ALA A 347 -29.36 -19.15 9.50
CA ALA A 347 -28.82 -18.12 8.62
C ALA A 347 -28.50 -16.82 9.37
N TYR A 348 -29.41 -16.30 10.21
CA TYR A 348 -29.14 -15.08 11.00
C TYR A 348 -28.07 -15.31 12.08
N LYS A 349 -27.99 -16.51 12.66
CA LYS A 349 -26.96 -16.89 13.64
C LYS A 349 -25.58 -16.89 12.99
N SER A 350 -25.46 -17.53 11.83
CA SER A 350 -24.20 -17.60 11.08
C SER A 350 -23.67 -16.22 10.69
N SER A 351 -24.52 -15.29 10.24
CA SER A 351 -24.11 -13.94 9.87
C SER A 351 -23.74 -13.10 11.10
N LEU A 352 -24.51 -13.18 12.18
CA LEU A 352 -24.22 -12.44 13.40
C LEU A 352 -22.91 -12.93 14.04
N SER A 353 -22.69 -14.25 14.11
CA SER A 353 -21.45 -14.82 14.61
C SER A 353 -20.25 -14.45 13.74
N THR A 354 -20.36 -14.53 12.41
CA THR A 354 -19.28 -14.13 11.49
C THR A 354 -18.93 -12.65 11.69
N TRP A 355 -19.93 -11.78 11.71
CA TRP A 355 -19.73 -10.34 11.94
C TRP A 355 -19.02 -10.06 13.26
N LEU A 356 -19.49 -10.66 14.35
CA LEU A 356 -18.89 -10.46 15.67
C LEU A 356 -17.44 -10.94 15.71
N ILE A 357 -17.15 -12.12 15.15
CA ILE A 357 -15.80 -12.67 15.14
C ILE A 357 -14.86 -11.77 14.33
N ILE A 358 -15.23 -11.42 13.09
CA ILE A 358 -14.40 -10.58 12.22
C ILE A 358 -14.20 -9.18 12.82
N ALA A 359 -15.26 -8.57 13.36
CA ALA A 359 -15.19 -7.26 13.98
C ALA A 359 -14.29 -7.27 15.23
N ILE A 360 -14.44 -8.25 16.12
CA ILE A 360 -13.63 -8.37 17.33
C ILE A 360 -12.18 -8.64 16.96
N TRP A 361 -11.92 -9.58 16.03
CA TRP A 361 -10.56 -9.89 15.57
C TRP A 361 -9.89 -8.64 15.00
N SER A 362 -10.55 -7.95 14.06
CA SER A 362 -10.00 -6.76 13.40
C SER A 362 -9.75 -5.60 14.37
N LEU A 363 -10.50 -5.50 15.47
CA LEU A 363 -10.30 -4.50 16.52
C LEU A 363 -9.17 -4.87 17.49
N LEU A 364 -9.00 -6.16 17.81
CA LEU A 364 -7.98 -6.64 18.73
C LEU A 364 -6.60 -6.78 18.09
N SER A 365 -6.56 -7.06 16.79
CA SER A 365 -5.35 -7.26 16.01
C SER A 365 -5.39 -6.44 14.71
N PRO A 366 -5.30 -5.11 14.79
CA PRO A 366 -5.28 -4.25 13.61
C PRO A 366 -4.03 -4.54 12.75
N LEU A 367 -4.20 -4.52 11.43
CA LEU A 367 -3.09 -4.73 10.50
C LEU A 367 -2.12 -3.53 10.51
N GLU A 368 -0.83 -3.81 10.60
CA GLU A 368 0.24 -2.80 10.51
C GLU A 368 0.96 -2.87 9.16
N THR A 369 1.36 -1.71 8.63
CA THR A 369 2.15 -1.64 7.40
C THR A 369 3.62 -1.95 7.73
N ILE A 370 4.22 -2.89 7.01
CA ILE A 370 5.64 -3.25 7.19
C ILE A 370 6.45 -2.69 6.02
N ALA A 371 7.44 -1.85 6.30
CA ALA A 371 8.39 -1.36 5.30
C ALA A 371 9.77 -1.97 5.56
N LYS A 372 10.31 -2.69 4.58
CA LYS A 372 11.64 -3.29 4.62
C LYS A 372 12.51 -2.65 3.54
N LEU A 373 13.73 -2.27 3.89
CA LEU A 373 14.74 -1.85 2.92
C LEU A 373 15.51 -3.11 2.50
N GLU A 374 15.42 -3.46 1.22
CA GLU A 374 16.04 -4.64 0.65
C GLU A 374 16.59 -4.24 -0.71
N ARG A 375 17.90 -3.99 -0.75
CA ARG A 375 18.61 -3.55 -1.96
C ARG A 375 19.29 -4.74 -2.60
N GLU A 376 18.65 -5.31 -3.60
CA GLU A 376 19.16 -6.43 -4.38
C GLU A 376 18.98 -6.12 -5.87
N CYS A 377 20.05 -6.24 -6.64
CA CYS A 377 20.01 -6.13 -8.10
C CYS A 377 20.43 -7.47 -8.70
N GLN A 378 19.55 -8.07 -9.49
CA GLN A 378 19.86 -9.28 -10.24
C GLN A 378 20.16 -8.91 -11.69
N TYR A 379 21.26 -9.43 -12.22
CA TYR A 379 21.59 -9.31 -13.63
C TYR A 379 20.74 -10.31 -14.42
N VAL A 380 20.05 -9.84 -15.45
CA VAL A 380 19.34 -10.72 -16.39
C VAL A 380 20.29 -11.07 -17.54
N ASP A 381 20.88 -10.04 -18.14
CA ASP A 381 21.97 -10.12 -19.12
C ASP A 381 22.74 -8.79 -19.10
N MET A 382 24.06 -8.83 -19.33
CA MET A 382 24.92 -7.63 -19.29
C MET A 382 24.46 -6.57 -20.30
N ASP A 383 23.89 -7.02 -21.43
CA ASP A 383 23.40 -6.16 -22.51
C ASP A 383 21.91 -5.77 -22.38
N PHE A 384 21.11 -6.45 -21.52
CA PHE A 384 19.66 -6.21 -21.41
C PHE A 384 19.27 -5.32 -20.23
N GLY A 385 19.94 -5.48 -19.08
CA GLY A 385 19.69 -4.66 -17.89
C GLY A 385 19.63 -5.43 -16.57
N LEU A 386 19.35 -4.67 -15.51
CA LEU A 386 19.29 -5.13 -14.13
C LEU A 386 17.85 -5.04 -13.61
N ILE A 387 17.40 -6.05 -12.86
CA ILE A 387 16.17 -5.96 -12.06
C ILE A 387 16.59 -5.66 -10.63
N CYS A 388 16.35 -4.42 -10.21
CA CYS A 388 16.70 -3.95 -8.88
C CYS A 388 15.46 -3.78 -7.99
N THR A 389 15.50 -4.45 -6.84
CA THR A 389 14.58 -4.24 -5.73
C THR A 389 15.28 -3.33 -4.73
N SER A 390 14.65 -2.24 -4.29
CA SER A 390 15.23 -1.29 -3.31
C SER A 390 14.59 -1.37 -1.93
N GLY A 391 13.33 -1.79 -1.88
CA GLY A 391 12.57 -1.99 -0.66
C GLY A 391 11.18 -2.53 -0.96
N VAL A 392 10.54 -3.07 0.07
CA VAL A 392 9.21 -3.67 0.01
C VAL A 392 8.33 -3.00 1.07
N ILE A 393 7.16 -2.52 0.65
CA ILE A 393 6.12 -1.99 1.54
C ILE A 393 4.94 -2.96 1.49
N GLU A 394 4.76 -3.72 2.56
CA GLU A 394 3.67 -4.66 2.73
C GLU A 394 2.50 -3.94 3.42
N ILE A 395 1.45 -3.67 2.65
CA ILE A 395 0.24 -2.95 3.11
C ILE A 395 -0.91 -3.88 3.48
N GLY A 396 -0.83 -5.16 3.13
CA GLY A 396 -1.96 -6.09 3.18
C GLY A 396 -1.54 -7.50 3.56
N ASN A 397 -2.47 -8.27 4.12
CA ASN A 397 -2.24 -9.67 4.48
C ASN A 397 -3.18 -10.61 3.70
N PHE A 398 -2.61 -11.40 2.79
CA PHE A 398 -3.36 -12.39 2.02
C PHE A 398 -3.90 -13.55 2.88
N ALA A 399 -3.16 -13.96 3.91
CA ALA A 399 -3.61 -15.02 4.81
C ALA A 399 -4.87 -14.59 5.57
N GLY A 400 -4.92 -13.34 6.05
CA GLY A 400 -6.09 -12.79 6.72
C GLY A 400 -7.35 -12.74 5.83
N THR A 401 -7.18 -12.50 4.53
CA THR A 401 -8.29 -12.58 3.56
C THR A 401 -8.89 -13.99 3.48
N ILE A 402 -8.03 -15.02 3.51
CA ILE A 402 -8.47 -16.42 3.53
C ILE A 402 -9.11 -16.77 4.88
N GLU A 403 -8.54 -16.30 5.98
CA GLU A 403 -9.06 -16.51 7.34
C GLU A 403 -10.49 -15.97 7.48
N ASP A 404 -10.76 -14.75 7.00
CA ASP A 404 -12.12 -14.17 7.02
C ASP A 404 -13.14 -15.03 6.24
N ALA A 405 -12.74 -15.52 5.06
CA ALA A 405 -13.59 -16.41 4.26
C ALA A 405 -13.82 -17.76 4.96
N LEU A 406 -12.80 -18.30 5.63
CA LEU A 406 -12.90 -19.54 6.41
C LEU A 406 -13.82 -19.35 7.63
N VAL A 407 -13.72 -18.23 8.34
CA VAL A 407 -14.62 -17.90 9.46
C VAL A 407 -16.07 -17.90 8.99
N ALA A 408 -16.37 -17.27 7.84
CA ALA A 408 -17.72 -17.26 7.27
C ALA A 408 -18.24 -18.70 7.02
N VAL A 409 -17.44 -19.56 6.41
CA VAL A 409 -17.82 -20.96 6.13
C VAL A 409 -18.00 -21.76 7.42
N ILE A 410 -17.09 -21.62 8.39
CA ILE A 410 -17.14 -22.33 9.69
C ILE A 410 -18.39 -21.92 10.47
N CYS A 411 -18.69 -20.62 10.54
CA CYS A 411 -19.88 -20.12 11.22
C CYS A 411 -21.18 -20.65 10.60
N ILE A 412 -21.24 -20.78 9.27
CA ILE A 412 -22.36 -21.40 8.55
C ILE A 412 -22.50 -22.87 8.94
N LEU A 413 -21.42 -23.65 8.83
CA LEU A 413 -21.43 -25.08 9.11
C LEU A 413 -21.81 -25.37 10.57
N LEU A 414 -21.19 -24.69 11.53
CA LEU A 414 -21.48 -24.86 12.96
C LEU A 414 -22.93 -24.49 13.29
N SER A 415 -23.41 -23.34 12.81
CA SER A 415 -24.80 -22.91 13.06
C SER A 415 -25.81 -23.90 12.48
N TYR A 416 -25.54 -24.42 11.28
CA TYR A 416 -26.39 -25.42 10.63
C TYR A 416 -26.38 -26.77 11.37
N LEU A 417 -25.19 -27.26 11.74
CA LEU A 417 -25.06 -28.53 12.46
C LEU A 417 -25.74 -28.48 13.83
N VAL A 418 -25.56 -27.39 14.58
CA VAL A 418 -26.25 -27.18 15.86
C VAL A 418 -27.76 -27.23 15.67
N GLU A 419 -28.30 -26.52 14.68
CA GLU A 419 -29.74 -26.55 14.38
C GLU A 419 -30.24 -27.96 14.01
N ARG A 420 -29.45 -28.70 13.22
CA ARG A 420 -29.82 -30.05 12.77
C ARG A 420 -29.75 -31.09 13.87
N ILE A 421 -28.79 -30.97 14.80
CA ILE A 421 -28.61 -31.89 15.93
C ILE A 421 -29.65 -31.60 17.03
N VAL A 422 -29.86 -30.33 17.38
CA VAL A 422 -30.77 -29.94 18.47
C VAL A 422 -32.24 -30.04 18.05
N PHE A 423 -32.56 -29.73 16.78
CA PHE A 423 -33.93 -29.71 16.28
C PHE A 423 -34.10 -30.57 15.00
N PRO A 424 -33.89 -31.90 15.06
CA PRO A 424 -33.84 -32.76 13.86
C PRO A 424 -35.18 -32.94 13.12
N LYS A 425 -36.30 -32.56 13.74
CA LYS A 425 -37.66 -32.75 13.22
C LYS A 425 -38.38 -31.43 12.90
N ARG A 426 -37.65 -30.39 12.47
CA ARG A 426 -38.29 -29.12 12.05
C ARG A 426 -39.26 -29.38 10.89
N PRO A 427 -40.50 -28.86 10.96
CA PRO A 427 -41.52 -29.13 9.96
C PRO A 427 -41.09 -28.55 8.61
N PRO A 428 -41.23 -29.30 7.50
CA PRO A 428 -40.96 -28.78 6.17
C PRO A 428 -42.03 -27.76 5.78
N LEU A 429 -41.61 -26.74 5.03
CA LEU A 429 -42.51 -25.76 4.44
C LEU A 429 -42.98 -26.27 3.07
N ASP A 430 -44.18 -26.85 3.01
CA ASP A 430 -44.78 -27.35 1.75
C ASP A 430 -45.56 -26.24 1.04
N ILE A 431 -44.82 -25.27 0.48
CA ILE A 431 -45.36 -24.24 -0.41
C ILE A 431 -44.85 -24.52 -1.82
N ARG A 432 -45.76 -24.77 -2.75
CA ARG A 432 -45.43 -24.98 -4.16
C ARG A 432 -45.62 -23.69 -4.93
N THR A 433 -44.53 -22.95 -5.11
CA THR A 433 -44.51 -21.72 -5.90
C THR A 433 -43.23 -21.57 -6.72
N HIS A 434 -43.35 -20.99 -7.92
CA HIS A 434 -42.27 -20.57 -8.80
C HIS A 434 -42.00 -19.05 -8.70
N LEU A 435 -42.82 -18.30 -7.95
CA LEU A 435 -42.66 -16.84 -7.77
C LEU A 435 -41.49 -16.46 -6.85
N LEU A 436 -41.16 -17.33 -5.91
CA LEU A 436 -40.12 -17.11 -4.91
C LEU A 436 -38.88 -17.95 -5.26
N ASN A 437 -37.70 -17.37 -5.09
CA ASN A 437 -36.47 -18.15 -5.11
C ASN A 437 -36.36 -19.00 -3.83
N SER A 438 -35.50 -20.02 -3.84
CA SER A 438 -35.36 -20.95 -2.70
C SER A 438 -35.02 -20.23 -1.40
N HIS A 439 -34.18 -19.20 -1.46
CA HIS A 439 -33.79 -18.44 -0.28
C HIS A 439 -34.95 -17.62 0.31
N SER A 440 -35.67 -16.82 -0.49
CA SER A 440 -36.86 -16.09 -0.02
C SER A 440 -37.93 -17.04 0.51
N LEU A 441 -38.12 -18.20 -0.12
CA LEU A 441 -39.09 -19.20 0.32
C LEU A 441 -38.80 -19.70 1.74
N HIS A 442 -37.53 -19.98 2.04
CA HIS A 442 -37.14 -20.52 3.34
C HIS A 442 -36.79 -19.46 4.39
N MET A 443 -36.64 -18.19 4.00
CA MET A 443 -36.28 -17.10 4.92
C MET A 443 -37.49 -16.26 5.37
N LEU A 444 -38.49 -16.08 4.51
CA LEU A 444 -39.68 -15.31 4.85
C LEU A 444 -40.56 -16.07 5.85
N ASP A 445 -41.08 -15.35 6.85
CA ASP A 445 -42.07 -15.87 7.77
C ASP A 445 -43.48 -15.78 7.16
N PHE A 446 -44.16 -16.92 7.15
CA PHE A 446 -45.52 -17.09 6.66
C PHE A 446 -46.51 -17.48 7.77
N THR A 447 -46.09 -17.48 9.04
CA THR A 447 -46.87 -17.99 10.18
C THR A 447 -48.24 -17.29 10.29
N ASN A 448 -48.27 -15.96 10.15
CA ASN A 448 -49.49 -15.17 10.21
C ASN A 448 -50.21 -15.04 8.85
N TRP A 449 -49.62 -15.55 7.77
CA TRP A 449 -50.09 -15.38 6.39
C TRP A 449 -50.62 -16.68 5.79
N ARG A 450 -51.37 -17.43 6.60
CA ARG A 450 -52.05 -18.66 6.19
C ARG A 450 -53.56 -18.55 6.45
N LEU A 451 -54.36 -18.84 5.43
CA LEU A 451 -55.83 -18.84 5.52
C LEU A 451 -56.39 -20.09 4.80
N ASN A 452 -57.21 -20.88 5.49
CA ASN A 452 -57.84 -22.10 4.95
C ASN A 452 -56.84 -23.08 4.28
N GLY A 453 -55.65 -23.20 4.83
CA GLY A 453 -54.58 -24.06 4.30
C GLY A 453 -53.74 -23.44 3.16
N VAL A 454 -54.14 -22.27 2.65
CA VAL A 454 -53.47 -21.52 1.57
C VAL A 454 -52.48 -20.51 2.14
N TYR A 455 -51.31 -20.39 1.51
CA TYR A 455 -50.30 -19.39 1.87
C TYR A 455 -50.43 -18.11 1.06
N TYR A 456 -50.23 -16.98 1.75
CA TYR A 456 -50.24 -15.65 1.19
C TYR A 456 -48.91 -14.94 1.51
N ILE A 457 -48.55 -13.96 0.70
CA ILE A 457 -47.44 -13.04 0.97
C ILE A 457 -47.96 -11.60 0.91
N ASP A 458 -47.62 -10.81 1.92
CA ASP A 458 -47.93 -9.40 1.93
C ASP A 458 -47.13 -8.66 0.84
N LYS A 459 -47.66 -7.56 0.32
CA LYS A 459 -47.01 -6.90 -0.83
C LYS A 459 -45.64 -6.29 -0.49
N ALA A 460 -45.37 -5.95 0.78
CA ALA A 460 -44.05 -5.45 1.17
C ALA A 460 -43.02 -6.58 1.16
N SER A 461 -43.35 -7.74 1.74
CA SER A 461 -42.52 -8.95 1.64
C SER A 461 -42.38 -9.43 0.19
N ALA A 462 -43.43 -9.27 -0.62
CA ALA A 462 -43.38 -9.59 -2.05
C ALA A 462 -42.38 -8.70 -2.80
N ILE A 463 -42.33 -7.39 -2.52
CA ILE A 463 -41.33 -6.47 -3.10
C ILE A 463 -39.92 -6.87 -2.68
N MET A 464 -39.70 -7.27 -1.42
CA MET A 464 -38.39 -7.77 -0.99
C MET A 464 -37.98 -8.99 -1.83
N ALA A 465 -38.92 -9.92 -2.02
CA ALA A 465 -38.76 -11.08 -2.87
C ALA A 465 -38.83 -10.76 -4.39
N GLY A 466 -38.82 -9.49 -4.81
CA GLY A 466 -38.73 -9.10 -6.24
C GLY A 466 -40.04 -9.17 -7.02
N LEU A 467 -41.18 -9.14 -6.33
CA LEU A 467 -42.52 -9.17 -6.91
C LEU A 467 -43.20 -7.82 -6.70
N ILE A 468 -43.32 -7.03 -7.76
CA ILE A 468 -44.06 -5.75 -7.73
C ILE A 468 -45.51 -6.04 -8.12
N SER A 469 -46.46 -5.69 -7.25
CA SER A 469 -47.87 -6.01 -7.49
C SER A 469 -48.83 -4.82 -7.34
N TRP A 470 -49.67 -4.62 -8.35
CA TRP A 470 -50.72 -3.60 -8.32
C TRP A 470 -52.04 -4.17 -8.83
N THR A 471 -53.14 -3.59 -8.37
CA THR A 471 -54.49 -4.01 -8.74
C THR A 471 -55.14 -2.95 -9.60
N TYR A 472 -55.60 -3.33 -10.79
CA TYR A 472 -56.22 -2.43 -11.76
C TYR A 472 -57.46 -3.09 -12.37
N TYR A 473 -58.61 -2.42 -12.31
CA TYR A 473 -59.92 -2.90 -12.83
C TYR A 473 -60.27 -4.36 -12.44
N GLY A 474 -59.99 -4.76 -11.19
CA GLY A 474 -60.32 -6.10 -10.71
C GLY A 474 -59.36 -7.21 -11.15
N GLN A 475 -58.23 -6.86 -11.77
CA GLN A 475 -57.11 -7.75 -12.04
C GLN A 475 -55.90 -7.39 -11.18
N LEU A 476 -55.15 -8.40 -10.75
CA LEU A 476 -53.89 -8.31 -10.04
C LEU A 476 -52.75 -8.54 -11.04
N PHE A 477 -51.93 -7.51 -11.22
CA PHE A 477 -50.71 -7.58 -12.01
C PHE A 477 -49.54 -7.83 -11.07
N ILE A 478 -48.69 -8.80 -11.40
CA ILE A 478 -47.47 -9.14 -10.66
C ILE A 478 -46.30 -9.13 -11.65
N LEU A 479 -45.41 -8.16 -11.51
CA LEU A 479 -44.14 -8.13 -12.22
C LEU A 479 -43.08 -8.82 -11.37
N ASP A 480 -42.57 -9.95 -11.84
CA ASP A 480 -41.42 -10.61 -11.25
C ASP A 480 -40.14 -10.05 -11.87
N ILE A 481 -39.39 -9.26 -11.11
CA ILE A 481 -38.15 -8.63 -11.56
C ILE A 481 -37.03 -9.65 -11.81
N LYS A 482 -37.13 -10.83 -11.19
CA LYS A 482 -36.12 -11.88 -11.30
C LYS A 482 -36.17 -12.54 -12.69
N SER A 483 -37.38 -12.83 -13.17
CA SER A 483 -37.61 -13.44 -14.49
C SER A 483 -38.00 -12.43 -15.57
N TRP A 484 -38.22 -11.16 -15.23
CA TRP A 484 -38.76 -10.12 -16.10
C TRP A 484 -40.11 -10.52 -16.74
N ARG A 485 -40.95 -11.22 -15.98
CA ARG A 485 -42.27 -11.70 -16.43
C ARG A 485 -43.40 -10.95 -15.72
N LEU A 486 -44.42 -10.59 -16.50
CA LEU A 486 -45.67 -10.04 -15.99
C LEU A 486 -46.73 -11.13 -15.93
N LEU A 487 -47.26 -11.38 -14.73
CA LEU A 487 -48.37 -12.30 -14.48
C LEU A 487 -49.64 -11.49 -14.21
N VAL A 488 -50.74 -11.91 -14.82
CA VAL A 488 -52.05 -11.25 -14.65
C VAL A 488 -53.03 -12.27 -14.10
N LEU A 489 -53.58 -11.97 -12.93
CA LEU A 489 -54.48 -12.85 -12.20
C LEU A 489 -55.79 -12.11 -11.88
N PRO A 490 -56.93 -12.80 -11.76
CA PRO A 490 -58.14 -12.17 -11.23
C PRO A 490 -57.91 -11.76 -9.76
N ALA A 491 -58.37 -10.57 -9.37
CA ALA A 491 -58.22 -10.12 -7.98
C ALA A 491 -59.04 -11.03 -7.03
N ASN A 492 -58.40 -11.48 -5.94
CA ASN A 492 -59.04 -12.35 -4.96
C ASN A 492 -60.26 -11.66 -4.31
N LYS A 493 -61.46 -12.19 -4.56
CA LYS A 493 -62.67 -11.86 -3.82
C LYS A 493 -62.94 -12.96 -2.78
N LEU A 494 -62.45 -12.76 -1.56
CA LEU A 494 -62.78 -13.65 -0.44
C LEU A 494 -64.23 -13.38 -0.02
N SER A 495 -65.12 -14.38 -0.10
CA SER A 495 -66.52 -14.24 0.32
C SER A 495 -66.64 -14.32 1.84
N THR A 496 -67.38 -13.37 2.42
CA THR A 496 -67.63 -13.23 3.85
C THR A 496 -68.57 -14.33 4.35
N SER A 497 -68.01 -15.50 4.67
CA SER A 497 -68.69 -16.50 5.51
C SER A 497 -67.96 -16.59 6.86
N SER A 498 -68.56 -15.91 7.86
CA SER A 498 -68.41 -16.14 9.30
C SER A 498 -67.00 -16.25 9.93
N LEU A 499 -66.03 -15.40 9.56
CA LEU A 499 -64.82 -15.15 10.36
C LEU A 499 -64.42 -13.67 10.32
N HIS A 500 -63.86 -13.17 11.43
CA HIS A 500 -63.57 -11.77 11.76
C HIS A 500 -63.22 -10.85 10.56
N ILE A 501 -64.03 -9.81 10.34
CA ILE A 501 -63.92 -8.85 9.23
C ILE A 501 -62.52 -8.21 9.11
N TYR A 502 -61.85 -7.95 10.24
CA TYR A 502 -60.52 -7.34 10.27
C TYR A 502 -59.38 -8.28 9.81
N SER A 503 -59.52 -9.60 10.02
CA SER A 503 -58.47 -10.54 9.60
C SER A 503 -58.50 -10.82 8.10
N LEU A 504 -59.64 -10.60 7.43
CA LEU A 504 -59.81 -10.85 5.99
C LEU A 504 -59.26 -9.73 5.10
N ASP A 505 -59.30 -8.46 5.54
CA ASP A 505 -58.86 -7.30 4.74
C ASP A 505 -57.37 -7.38 4.36
N ARG A 506 -56.51 -7.86 5.28
CA ARG A 506 -55.09 -8.06 4.99
C ARG A 506 -54.84 -9.14 3.93
N PHE A 507 -55.63 -10.23 3.94
CA PHE A 507 -55.49 -11.31 2.95
C PHE A 507 -56.04 -10.91 1.59
N GLN A 508 -57.06 -10.05 1.54
CA GLN A 508 -57.59 -9.51 0.28
C GLN A 508 -56.56 -8.65 -0.46
N LYS A 509 -55.65 -8.00 0.28
CA LYS A 509 -54.56 -7.18 -0.27
C LYS A 509 -53.29 -7.97 -0.54
N ALA A 510 -53.21 -9.23 -0.13
CA ALA A 510 -52.03 -10.08 -0.27
C ALA A 510 -52.01 -10.85 -1.59
N ILE A 511 -50.83 -11.34 -1.96
CA ILE A 511 -50.64 -12.22 -3.11
C ILE A 511 -50.79 -13.66 -2.62
N ARG A 512 -51.64 -14.44 -3.28
CA ARG A 512 -51.77 -15.89 -3.03
C ARG A 512 -50.58 -16.61 -3.66
N LEU A 513 -49.97 -17.59 -2.97
CA LEU A 513 -48.79 -18.30 -3.46
C LEU A 513 -49.07 -19.67 -4.10
N ASP A 514 -50.22 -20.30 -3.83
CA ASP A 514 -50.51 -21.65 -4.34
C ASP A 514 -50.51 -21.72 -5.88
N HIS A 515 -49.76 -22.69 -6.41
CA HIS A 515 -49.76 -23.08 -7.83
C HIS A 515 -49.32 -21.97 -8.81
N LEU A 516 -48.57 -20.97 -8.33
CA LEU A 516 -48.02 -19.85 -9.12
C LEU A 516 -46.51 -19.87 -9.18
#